data_AF-A0A3D3APP5-F1
#
_entry.id   AF-A0A3D3APP5-F1
#
_cell.length_a   1.000
_cell.length_b   1.000
_cell.length_c   1.000
_cell.angle_alpha   90.00
_cell.angle_beta   90.00
_cell.angle_gamma   90.00
#
_symmetry.space_group_name_H-M   'P 1'
#
loop_
_entity.id
_entity.type
_entity.pdbx_description
1 polymer ?
#
loop_
_entity_poly.entity_id
_entity_poly.type
_entity_poly.pdbx_seq_one_letter_code
_entity_poly.pdbx_strand_id
1 'polypeptide(L)'
;MYWDIGEMIYLRQQKEGWGAGVIPKLAHDLKNEIPDVKGFSERNIGRMIAFFREYSREDEFLPQAVAKLETRKQIVSQIPWGHNILLIKK
;
A
#
# COMPACT_ATOMS: atom_id res chain seq x y z
N MET A 1 4.96 7.89 -0.51
CA MET A 1 3.51 8.16 -0.47
C MET A 1 2.67 6.88 -0.48
N TYR A 2 2.58 6.11 -1.58
CA TYR A 2 1.71 4.91 -1.64
C TYR A 2 2.13 3.81 -0.65
N TRP A 3 3.44 3.64 -0.45
CA TRP A 3 4.00 2.76 0.58
C TRP A 3 3.49 3.14 1.97
N ASP A 4 3.63 4.41 2.34
CA ASP A 4 3.28 4.93 3.66
C ASP A 4 1.78 4.78 3.96
N ILE A 5 0.94 5.00 2.95
CA ILE A 5 -0.51 4.80 3.07
C ILE A 5 -0.84 3.32 3.26
N GLY A 6 -0.21 2.44 2.47
CA GLY A 6 -0.35 1.00 2.59
C GLY A 6 0.06 0.49 3.97
N GLU A 7 1.23 0.92 4.45
CA GLU A 7 1.79 0.63 5.77
C GLU A 7 0.85 1.09 6.89
N MET A 8 0.43 2.35 6.86
CA MET A 8 -0.45 2.93 7.88
C MET A 8 -1.75 2.15 8.00
N ILE A 9 -2.39 1.84 6.87
CA ILE A 9 -3.67 1.14 6.86
C ILE A 9 -3.48 -0.33 7.27
N TYR A 10 -2.41 -0.98 6.81
CA TYR A 10 -2.06 -2.33 7.22
C TYR A 10 -1.84 -2.44 8.74
N LEU A 11 -1.08 -1.52 9.33
CA LEU A 11 -0.84 -1.50 10.77
C LEU A 11 -2.12 -1.24 11.56
N ARG A 12 -3.01 -0.36 11.08
CA ARG A 12 -4.33 -0.14 11.69
C ARG A 12 -5.23 -1.38 11.58
N GLN A 13 -5.19 -2.11 10.46
CA GLN A 13 -5.87 -3.39 10.31
C GLN A 13 -5.41 -4.41 11.36
N GLN A 14 -4.10 -4.50 11.62
CA GLN A 14 -3.56 -5.43 12.63
C GLN A 14 -3.88 -5.00 14.06
N LYS A 15 -3.80 -3.69 14.37
CA LYS A 15 -4.00 -3.18 15.74
C LYS A 15 -5.46 -3.08 16.15
N GLU A 16 -6.33 -2.65 15.23
CA GLU A 16 -7.72 -2.31 15.52
C GLU A 16 -8.70 -3.35 14.95
N GLY A 17 -8.20 -4.41 14.28
CA GLY A 17 -9.03 -5.47 13.73
C GLY A 17 -9.98 -5.00 12.63
N TRP A 18 -9.57 -4.00 11.83
CA TRP A 18 -10.40 -3.46 10.75
C TRP A 18 -10.80 -4.57 9.76
N GLY A 19 -12.05 -5.02 9.88
CA GLY A 19 -12.65 -6.00 8.98
C GLY A 19 -12.96 -5.42 7.60
N ALA A 20 -13.54 -6.26 6.73
CA ALA A 20 -13.82 -5.94 5.33
C ALA A 20 -14.66 -4.65 5.10
N GLY A 21 -15.39 -4.15 6.10
CA GLY A 21 -16.23 -2.95 6.00
C GLY A 21 -15.52 -1.61 6.20
N VAL A 22 -14.30 -1.58 6.74
CA VAL A 22 -13.63 -0.30 7.08
C VAL A 22 -13.02 0.38 5.85
N ILE A 23 -12.44 -0.39 4.94
CA ILE A 23 -11.84 0.15 3.70
C ILE A 23 -12.90 0.81 2.79
N PRO A 24 -14.08 0.21 2.56
CA PRO A 24 -15.18 0.89 1.85
C PRO A 24 -15.58 2.22 2.49
N LYS A 25 -15.71 2.25 3.82
CA LYS A 25 -16.08 3.46 4.56
C LYS A 25 -15.00 4.54 4.44
N LEU A 26 -13.74 4.18 4.66
CA LEU A 26 -12.61 5.10 4.51
C LEU A 26 -12.53 5.67 3.09
N ALA A 27 -12.72 4.83 2.07
CA ALA A 27 -12.74 5.28 0.67
C ALA A 27 -13.88 6.27 0.39
N HIS A 28 -15.06 6.03 0.99
CA HIS A 28 -16.20 6.92 0.87
C HIS A 28 -15.94 8.25 1.57
N ASP A 29 -15.46 8.22 2.81
CA ASP A 29 -15.18 9.41 3.62
C ASP A 29 -14.10 10.28 2.94
N LEU A 30 -12.99 9.68 2.48
CA LEU A 30 -11.93 10.40 1.76
C LEU A 30 -12.43 11.03 0.45
N LYS A 31 -13.34 10.36 -0.26
CA LYS A 31 -13.92 10.91 -1.49
C LYS A 31 -14.84 12.10 -1.20
N ASN A 32 -15.54 12.09 -0.07
CA ASN A 32 -16.42 13.18 0.32
C ASN A 32 -15.63 14.40 0.85
N GLU A 33 -14.58 14.15 1.62
CA GLU A 33 -13.74 15.21 2.19
C GLU A 33 -12.83 15.85 1.15
N ILE A 34 -12.33 15.08 0.18
CA ILE A 34 -11.35 15.54 -0.80
C ILE A 34 -11.70 15.07 -2.23
N PRO A 35 -12.82 15.56 -2.81
CA PRO A 35 -13.35 15.04 -4.08
C PRO A 35 -12.41 15.24 -5.28
N ASP A 36 -11.55 16.25 -5.24
CA ASP A 36 -10.60 16.55 -6.32
C ASP A 36 -9.38 15.60 -6.34
N VAL A 37 -9.13 14.88 -5.25
CA VAL A 37 -7.98 13.98 -5.14
C VAL A 37 -8.34 12.58 -5.64
N LYS A 38 -7.82 12.26 -6.82
CA LYS A 38 -7.94 10.92 -7.41
C LYS A 38 -6.99 9.93 -6.74
N GLY A 39 -7.40 8.67 -6.63
CA GLY A 39 -6.53 7.59 -6.14
C GLY A 39 -6.90 7.01 -4.78
N PHE A 40 -7.98 7.45 -4.13
CA PHE A 40 -8.48 6.87 -2.87
C PHE A 40 -9.75 6.03 -3.04
N SER A 41 -9.98 5.46 -4.23
CA SER A 41 -11.03 4.45 -4.36
C SER A 41 -10.70 3.22 -3.51
N GLU A 42 -11.71 2.51 -3.04
CA GLU A 42 -11.57 1.28 -2.25
C GLU A 42 -10.58 0.30 -2.89
N ARG A 43 -10.72 0.10 -4.22
CA ARG A 43 -9.81 -0.73 -5.02
C ARG A 43 -8.36 -0.24 -4.98
N ASN A 44 -8.13 1.09 -5.02
CA ASN A 44 -6.78 1.62 -5.02
C ASN A 44 -6.16 1.60 -3.61
N ILE A 45 -6.96 1.83 -2.56
CA ILE A 45 -6.53 1.63 -1.17
C ILE A 45 -6.11 0.17 -0.95
N GLY A 46 -6.94 -0.79 -1.40
CA GLY A 46 -6.59 -2.21 -1.35
C GLY A 46 -5.26 -2.54 -2.04
N ARG A 47 -4.96 -1.87 -3.16
CA ARG A 47 -3.66 -2.01 -3.84
C ARG A 47 -2.51 -1.40 -3.05
N MET A 48 -2.69 -0.28 -2.35
CA MET A 48 -1.64 0.29 -1.50
C MET A 48 -1.32 -0.64 -0.34
N ILE A 49 -2.33 -1.28 0.26
CA ILE A 49 -2.14 -2.28 1.31
C ILE A 49 -1.39 -3.51 0.75
N ALA A 50 -1.86 -4.04 -0.39
CA ALA A 50 -1.21 -5.18 -1.03
C ALA A 50 0.24 -4.88 -1.44
N PHE A 51 0.48 -3.67 -1.97
CA PHE A 51 1.81 -3.17 -2.29
C PHE A 51 2.73 -3.21 -1.06
N PHE A 52 2.33 -2.58 0.04
CA PHE A 52 3.13 -2.61 1.27
C PHE A 52 3.39 -4.05 1.70
N ARG A 53 2.34 -4.87 1.81
CA ARG A 53 2.45 -6.26 2.27
C ARG A 53 3.39 -7.11 1.42
N GLU A 54 3.35 -6.95 0.10
CA GLU A 54 4.15 -7.77 -0.81
C GLU A 54 5.63 -7.39 -0.74
N TYR A 55 5.95 -6.10 -0.73
CA TYR A 55 7.34 -5.63 -0.69
C TYR A 55 7.92 -5.49 0.72
N SER A 56 7.09 -5.54 1.77
CA SER A 56 7.53 -5.56 3.16
C SER A 56 7.91 -6.96 3.64
N ARG A 57 7.48 -8.01 2.92
CA ARG A 57 7.90 -9.39 3.21
C ARG A 57 9.42 -9.50 3.10
N GLU A 58 10.02 -10.16 4.08
CA GLU A 58 11.42 -10.55 4.00
C GLU A 58 11.51 -11.75 3.07
N ASP A 59 11.61 -11.51 1.77
CA ASP A 59 12.00 -12.58 0.84
C ASP A 59 13.48 -12.91 1.06
N GLU A 60 13.75 -14.18 1.38
CA GLU A 60 15.09 -14.78 1.56
C GLU A 60 15.99 -14.65 0.30
N PHE A 61 15.42 -14.29 -0.85
CA PHE A 61 16.10 -14.28 -2.15
C PHE A 61 16.78 -12.96 -2.52
N LEU A 62 16.67 -11.90 -1.71
CA LEU A 62 17.32 -10.62 -2.00
C LEU A 62 18.71 -10.52 -1.35
N PRO A 63 19.72 -9.95 -2.05
CA PRO A 63 20.99 -9.62 -1.43
C PRO A 63 20.82 -8.79 -0.15
N GLN A 64 21.65 -9.05 0.86
CA GLN A 64 21.50 -8.48 2.21
C GLN A 64 21.42 -6.93 2.24
N ALA A 65 22.01 -6.24 1.25
CA ALA A 65 21.93 -4.79 1.10
C ALA A 65 20.56 -4.28 0.64
N VAL A 66 19.86 -5.03 -0.23
CA VAL A 66 18.50 -4.73 -0.71
C VAL A 66 17.41 -5.34 0.17
N ALA A 67 17.76 -6.25 1.08
CA ALA A 67 16.85 -6.78 2.09
C ALA A 67 16.49 -5.77 3.20
N LYS A 68 17.12 -4.59 3.25
CA LYS A 68 16.72 -3.53 4.18
C LYS A 68 15.42 -2.87 3.72
N LEU A 69 14.45 -2.75 4.63
CA LEU A 69 13.13 -2.17 4.36
C LEU A 69 13.22 -0.76 3.74
N GLU A 70 14.11 0.09 4.28
CA GLU A 70 14.35 1.44 3.75
C GLU A 70 14.86 1.42 2.30
N THR A 71 15.79 0.51 1.99
CA THR A 71 16.30 0.32 0.63
C THR A 71 15.18 -0.15 -0.31
N ARG A 72 14.36 -1.11 0.11
CA ARG A 72 13.21 -1.59 -0.69
C ARG A 72 12.24 -0.46 -0.97
N LYS A 73 11.82 0.28 0.06
CA LYS A 73 10.93 1.43 -0.05
C LYS A 73 11.46 2.46 -1.04
N GLN A 74 12.76 2.76 -1.00
CA GLN A 74 13.40 3.69 -1.93
C GLN A 74 13.38 3.18 -3.38
N ILE A 75 13.61 1.88 -3.61
CA ILE A 75 13.61 1.28 -4.95
C ILE A 75 12.19 1.29 -5.52
N VAL A 76 11.20 0.77 -4.80
CA VAL A 76 9.84 0.66 -5.33
C VAL A 76 9.14 2.00 -5.49
N SER A 77 9.59 3.03 -4.75
CA SER A 77 9.11 4.40 -4.90
C SER A 77 9.61 5.08 -6.18
N GLN A 78 10.69 4.59 -6.78
CA GLN A 78 11.18 5.07 -8.09
C GLN A 78 10.39 4.48 -9.26
N ILE A 79 9.60 3.42 -9.02
CA ILE A 79 8.74 2.81 -10.02
C ILE A 79 7.40 3.58 -10.07
N PRO A 80 6.95 4.02 -11.27
CA PRO A 80 5.65 4.65 -11.41
C PRO A 80 4.51 3.79 -10.85
N TRP A 81 3.54 4.40 -10.17
CA TRP A 81 2.45 3.68 -9.50
C TRP A 81 1.69 2.73 -10.43
N GLY A 82 1.47 3.12 -11.69
CA GLY A 82 0.84 2.24 -12.68
C GLY A 82 1.59 0.92 -12.90
N HIS A 83 2.93 0.95 -12.89
CA HIS A 83 3.75 -0.25 -13.02
C HIS A 83 3.74 -1.08 -11.73
N ASN A 84 3.80 -0.45 -10.56
CA ASN A 84 3.64 -1.16 -9.29
C ASN A 84 2.30 -1.93 -9.24
N ILE A 85 1.21 -1.34 -9.74
CA ILE A 85 -0.09 -2.03 -9.85
C ILE A 85 0.01 -3.28 -10.75
N LEU A 86 0.75 -3.21 -11.85
CA LEU A 86 0.91 -4.35 -12.77
C LEU A 86 1.74 -5.47 -12.12
N LEU A 87 2.78 -5.12 -11.37
CA LEU A 87 3.64 -6.06 -10.66
C LEU A 87 2.89 -6.83 -9.57
N ILE A 88 2.04 -6.16 -8.79
CA ILE A 88 1.27 -6.78 -7.69
C ILE A 88 0.12 -7.68 -8.21
N LYS A 89 -0.35 -7.45 -9.44
CA LYS A 89 -1.47 -8.21 -10.02
C LYS A 89 -1.07 -9.55 -10.62
N LYS A 90 0.21 -9.84 -10.71
CA LYS A 90 0.77 -11.03 -11.35
C LYS A 90 0.73 -12.21 -10.40
#